data_AF-A0A8C5SD60-F1
#
_entry.id   AF-A0A8C5SD60-F1
#
_cell.length_a   1.000
_cell.length_b   1.000
_cell.length_c   1.000
_cell.angle_alpha   90.00
_cell.angle_beta   90.00
_cell.angle_gamma   90.00
#
_symmetry.space_group_name_H-M   'P 1'
#
loop_
_entity.id
_entity.type
_entity.pdbx_description
1 polymer ?
#
loop_
_entity_poly.entity_id
_entity_poly.type
_entity_poly.pdbx_seq_one_letter_code
_entity_poly.pdbx_strand_id
1 'polypeptide(L)'
;MNKCCVILVVEAFFLNYQTQQYLEVELCPHGQHFVLFLCGKRNICRKELPLKFEVSRATTKWRGHAHLPWNFFPPNTDRFNAFAIHGTDVNRTYEALYPIPQNEVHFNQKPDFHRLEYFKKFSFKQLMGEDWKQMKSDLWESCVR
;
A
#
# COMPACT_ATOMS: atom_id res chain seq x y z
N MET A 1 1.26 7.21 18.41
CA MET A 1 2.28 6.74 17.43
C MET A 1 3.44 7.72 17.45
N ASN A 2 4.65 7.29 17.81
CA ASN A 2 5.84 8.14 17.85
C ASN A 2 6.30 8.50 16.42
N LYS A 3 6.66 9.77 16.22
CA LYS A 3 6.93 10.53 14.97
C LYS A 3 8.01 9.98 14.00
N CYS A 4 8.47 8.73 14.11
CA CYS A 4 9.52 8.20 13.22
C CYS A 4 9.05 7.93 11.78
N CYS A 5 7.77 7.64 11.55
CA CYS A 5 7.22 7.38 10.21
C CYS A 5 6.97 8.65 9.36
N VAL A 6 7.33 9.85 9.80
CA VAL A 6 6.98 11.06 9.02
C VAL A 6 8.04 11.40 7.97
N ILE A 7 9.28 10.94 8.16
CA ILE A 7 10.42 11.36 7.31
C ILE A 7 10.61 10.44 6.11
N LEU A 8 10.49 9.13 6.29
CA LEU A 8 10.70 8.18 5.21
C LEU A 8 9.79 6.97 5.34
N VAL A 9 8.98 6.74 4.30
CA VAL A 9 7.98 5.66 4.25
C VAL A 9 7.91 5.12 2.83
N VAL A 10 7.68 3.82 2.71
CA VAL A 10 7.19 3.22 1.46
C VAL A 10 5.83 2.60 1.72
N GLU A 11 4.94 2.74 0.75
CA GLU A 11 3.57 2.24 0.84
C GLU A 11 3.29 1.34 -0.35
N ALA A 12 2.57 0.24 -0.12
CA ALA A 12 2.12 -0.66 -1.17
C ALA A 12 0.62 -0.89 -1.03
N PHE A 13 -0.10 -0.78 -2.16
CA PHE A 13 -1.54 -0.91 -2.20
C PHE A 13 -1.96 -2.03 -3.14
N PHE A 14 -2.80 -2.94 -2.64
CA PHE A 14 -3.37 -4.05 -3.40
C PHE A 14 -4.89 -3.91 -3.40
N LEU A 15 -5.48 -3.70 -4.57
CA LEU A 15 -6.86 -3.29 -4.74
C LEU A 15 -7.64 -4.33 -5.56
N ASN A 16 -8.86 -4.64 -5.12
CA ASN A 16 -9.93 -5.11 -5.98
C ASN A 16 -10.72 -3.88 -6.46
N TYR A 17 -10.60 -3.57 -7.75
CA TYR A 17 -11.19 -2.35 -8.33
C TYR A 17 -12.72 -2.37 -8.29
N GLN A 18 -13.33 -3.53 -8.48
CA GLN A 18 -14.79 -3.67 -8.56
C GLN A 18 -15.46 -3.48 -7.20
N THR A 19 -14.90 -4.06 -6.14
CA THR A 19 -15.46 -3.94 -4.78
C THR A 19 -14.90 -2.74 -4.01
N GLN A 20 -13.87 -2.09 -4.55
CA GLN A 20 -13.05 -1.08 -3.87
C GLN A 20 -12.49 -1.53 -2.52
N GLN A 21 -12.28 -2.82 -2.32
CA GLN A 21 -11.56 -3.34 -1.18
C GLN A 21 -10.06 -3.28 -1.46
N TYR A 22 -9.28 -2.70 -0.56
CA TYR A 22 -7.83 -2.63 -0.74
C TYR A 22 -7.06 -2.74 0.57
N LEU A 23 -5.97 -3.49 0.46
CA LEU A 23 -4.92 -3.60 1.46
C LEU A 23 -3.94 -2.45 1.24
N GLU A 24 -3.59 -1.76 2.32
CA GLU A 24 -2.54 -0.75 2.38
C GLU A 24 -1.48 -1.19 3.39
N VAL A 25 -0.22 -1.13 2.98
CA VAL A 25 0.93 -1.57 3.75
C VAL A 25 1.96 -0.44 3.77
N GLU A 26 2.09 0.24 4.89
CA GLU A 26 3.10 1.28 5.13
C GLU A 26 4.28 0.69 5.90
N LEU A 27 5.50 0.97 5.46
CA LEU A 27 6.73 0.45 6.03
C LEU A 27 7.75 1.58 6.24
N CYS A 28 8.32 1.64 7.44
CA CYS A 28 9.28 2.66 7.84
C CYS A 28 10.67 2.06 8.08
N PRO A 29 11.76 2.80 7.81
CA PRO A 29 13.13 2.29 7.94
C PRO A 29 13.52 1.96 9.39
N HIS A 30 12.73 2.36 10.38
CA HIS A 30 12.97 2.07 11.80
C HIS A 30 12.18 0.85 12.31
N GLY A 31 11.62 0.04 11.39
CA GLY A 31 10.93 -1.21 11.72
C GLY A 31 9.46 -1.05 12.09
N GLN A 32 8.93 0.17 12.14
CA GLN A 32 7.49 0.37 12.25
C GLN A 32 6.81 0.02 10.92
N HIS A 33 5.60 -0.49 11.05
CA HIS A 33 4.70 -0.75 9.94
C HIS A 33 3.29 -0.34 10.32
N PHE A 34 2.47 -0.08 9.32
CA PHE A 34 1.05 0.14 9.49
C PHE A 34 0.31 -0.59 8.36
N VAL A 35 -0.62 -1.47 8.74
CA VAL A 35 -1.36 -2.29 7.78
C VAL A 35 -2.85 -2.05 7.97
N LEU A 36 -3.50 -1.68 6.88
CA LEU A 36 -4.91 -1.30 6.84
C LEU A 36 -5.67 -2.13 5.82
N PHE A 37 -6.90 -2.50 6.18
CA PHE A 37 -7.90 -2.96 5.22
C PHE A 37 -8.93 -1.87 5.04
N LEU A 38 -9.21 -1.51 3.80
CA LEU A 38 -10.17 -0.46 3.46
C LEU A 38 -11.25 -0.99 2.51
N CYS A 39 -12.48 -0.49 2.64
CA CYS A 39 -13.63 -0.85 1.81
C CYS A 39 -14.28 0.41 1.24
N GLY A 40 -13.77 0.87 0.09
CA GLY A 40 -14.03 2.20 -0.44
C GLY A 40 -12.93 3.19 -0.07
N LYS A 41 -12.87 4.31 -0.81
CA LYS A 41 -11.85 5.35 -0.63
C LYS A 41 -11.86 5.88 0.81
N ARG A 42 -10.74 5.71 1.53
CA ARG A 42 -10.50 6.11 2.93
C ARG A 42 -11.46 5.52 3.98
N ASN A 43 -12.20 4.46 3.65
CA ASN A 43 -13.10 3.81 4.60
C ASN A 43 -12.40 2.60 5.24
N ILE A 44 -11.83 2.82 6.43
CA ILE A 44 -11.06 1.81 7.15
C ILE A 44 -11.99 0.75 7.74
N CYS A 45 -11.76 -0.50 7.35
CA CYS A 45 -12.45 -1.69 7.85
C CYS A 45 -11.66 -2.38 8.97
N ARG A 46 -10.33 -2.46 8.84
CA ARG A 46 -9.40 -2.94 9.88
C ARG A 46 -8.12 -2.11 9.87
N LYS A 47 -7.47 -1.97 11.01
CA LYS A 47 -6.21 -1.23 11.17
C LYS A 47 -5.28 -1.94 12.14
N GLU A 48 -4.00 -1.58 12.11
CA GLU A 48 -2.98 -2.08 13.04
C GLU A 48 -2.82 -3.61 12.97
N LEU A 49 -2.97 -4.17 11.76
CA LEU A 49 -2.80 -5.62 11.57
C LEU A 49 -1.33 -6.00 11.73
N PRO A 50 -1.03 -7.13 12.41
CA PRO A 50 0.33 -7.55 12.68
C PRO A 50 1.05 -7.95 11.39
N LEU A 51 2.30 -7.50 11.24
CA LEU A 51 3.15 -7.83 10.10
C LEU A 51 4.54 -8.25 10.57
N LYS A 52 5.03 -9.38 10.07
CA LYS A 52 6.44 -9.73 10.22
C LYS A 52 7.25 -8.87 9.25
N PHE A 53 8.02 -7.94 9.81
CA PHE A 53 8.81 -6.96 9.05
C PHE A 53 10.23 -6.85 9.60
N GLU A 54 11.20 -7.11 8.72
CA GLU A 54 12.63 -7.06 9.03
C GLU A 54 13.27 -5.90 8.26
N VAL A 55 14.14 -5.12 8.91
CA VAL A 55 14.77 -3.96 8.29
C VAL A 55 16.28 -3.98 8.49
N SER A 56 17.00 -3.72 7.40
CA SER A 56 18.44 -3.43 7.39
C SER A 56 18.65 -2.00 6.91
N ARG A 57 19.50 -1.24 7.60
CA ARG A 57 19.77 0.18 7.30
C ARG A 57 21.26 0.39 7.10
N ALA A 58 21.57 1.15 6.06
CA ALA A 58 22.86 1.81 5.86
C ALA A 58 22.67 3.32 6.03
N THR A 59 23.75 4.10 5.86
CA THR A 59 23.72 5.57 6.03
C THR A 59 22.75 6.26 5.08
N THR A 60 22.67 5.81 3.82
CA THR A 60 21.88 6.49 2.76
C THR A 60 20.78 5.63 2.17
N LYS A 61 20.69 4.36 2.59
CA LYS A 61 19.74 3.38 2.05
C LYS A 61 19.24 2.48 3.15
N TRP A 62 18.07 1.92 2.97
CA TRP A 62 17.56 0.86 3.81
C TRP A 62 16.86 -0.18 2.93
N ARG A 63 16.73 -1.39 3.44
CA ARG A 63 16.01 -2.48 2.81
C ARG A 63 15.10 -3.12 3.84
N GLY A 64 13.84 -3.26 3.49
CA GLY A 64 12.82 -3.93 4.28
C GLY A 64 12.37 -5.23 3.64
N HIS A 65 12.10 -6.24 4.46
CA HIS A 65 11.46 -7.49 4.07
C HIS A 65 10.18 -7.67 4.88
N ALA A 66 9.04 -7.56 4.23
CA ALA A 66 7.73 -7.75 4.84
C ALA A 66 7.09 -9.06 4.34
N HIS A 67 6.63 -9.89 5.27
CA HIS A 67 5.90 -11.12 4.94
C HIS A 67 4.40 -10.88 5.07
N LEU A 68 3.74 -10.68 3.94
CA LEU A 68 2.28 -10.49 3.89
C LEU A 68 1.56 -11.84 3.90
N PRO A 69 0.69 -12.12 4.88
CA PRO A 69 -0.17 -13.29 4.87
C PRO A 69 -1.13 -13.28 3.68
N TRP A 70 -1.40 -14.46 3.10
CA TRP A 70 -2.28 -14.57 1.93
C TRP A 70 -3.70 -14.06 2.17
N ASN A 71 -4.22 -14.26 3.38
CA ASN A 71 -5.54 -13.77 3.77
C ASN A 71 -5.58 -12.25 3.99
N PHE A 72 -4.46 -11.51 3.85
CA PHE A 72 -4.50 -10.04 3.89
C PHE A 72 -4.94 -9.43 2.56
N PHE A 73 -4.73 -10.11 1.44
CA PHE A 73 -5.10 -9.59 0.14
C PHE A 73 -6.62 -9.66 -0.07
N PRO A 74 -7.26 -8.58 -0.56
CA PRO A 74 -8.68 -8.61 -0.84
C PRO A 74 -8.98 -9.66 -1.92
N PRO A 75 -10.12 -10.36 -1.85
CA PRO A 75 -10.52 -11.32 -2.88
C PRO A 75 -10.50 -10.66 -4.26
N ASN A 76 -9.98 -11.34 -5.28
CA ASN A 76 -9.87 -10.83 -6.65
C ASN A 76 -9.11 -9.50 -6.76
N THR A 77 -7.98 -9.38 -6.04
CA THR A 77 -7.05 -8.26 -6.23
C THR A 77 -6.61 -8.19 -7.70
N ASP A 78 -6.87 -7.06 -8.35
CA ASP A 78 -6.63 -6.86 -9.78
C ASP A 78 -5.90 -5.55 -10.10
N ARG A 79 -5.58 -4.75 -9.07
CA ARG A 79 -4.90 -3.47 -9.17
C ARG A 79 -3.81 -3.29 -8.13
N PHE A 80 -2.77 -2.55 -8.51
CA PHE A 80 -1.62 -2.26 -7.66
C PHE A 80 -1.11 -0.83 -7.87
N ASN A 81 -0.59 -0.24 -6.80
CA ASN A 81 0.30 0.92 -6.86
C ASN A 81 1.24 0.89 -5.65
N ALA A 82 2.34 1.63 -5.73
CA ALA A 82 3.28 1.79 -4.63
C ALA A 82 3.78 3.23 -4.59
N PHE A 83 4.11 3.70 -3.39
CA PHE A 83 4.52 5.06 -3.14
C PHE A 83 5.78 5.10 -2.28
N ALA A 84 6.57 6.14 -2.46
CA ALA A 84 7.68 6.45 -1.57
C ALA A 84 7.58 7.91 -1.14
N ILE A 85 7.80 8.14 0.15
CA ILE A 85 7.75 9.45 0.76
C ILE A 85 9.09 9.65 1.45
N HIS A 86 9.79 10.73 1.13
CA HIS A 86 11.08 11.04 1.76
C HIS A 86 11.34 12.54 1.83
N GLY A 87 12.32 12.95 2.64
CA GLY A 87 12.58 14.36 2.93
C GLY A 87 11.68 14.94 4.01
N THR A 88 11.88 16.21 4.34
CA THR A 88 11.18 16.91 5.41
C THR A 88 10.70 18.27 4.96
N ASP A 89 9.55 18.70 5.48
CA ASP A 89 8.96 20.03 5.24
C ASP A 89 8.91 20.40 3.74
N VAL A 90 9.56 21.49 3.36
CA VAL A 90 9.62 22.00 1.98
C VAL A 90 10.38 21.07 1.03
N ASN A 91 11.22 20.18 1.55
CA ASN A 91 12.00 19.22 0.78
C ASN A 91 11.32 17.83 0.72
N ARG A 92 10.06 17.73 1.17
CA ARG A 92 9.34 16.46 1.15
C ARG A 92 8.94 16.09 -0.26
N THR A 93 9.39 14.93 -0.71
CA THR A 93 9.14 14.37 -2.03
C THR A 93 8.17 13.19 -1.91
N TYR A 94 7.29 13.10 -2.90
CA TYR A 94 6.29 12.05 -3.03
C TYR A 94 6.44 11.40 -4.39
N GLU A 95 6.71 10.11 -4.40
CA GLU A 95 6.91 9.31 -5.61
C GLU A 95 5.84 8.23 -5.69
N ALA A 96 5.48 7.87 -6.91
CA ALA A 96 4.53 6.82 -7.20
C ALA A 96 5.07 5.92 -8.30
N LEU A 97 4.89 4.60 -8.16
CA LEU A 97 5.16 3.64 -9.24
C LEU A 97 4.29 3.95 -10.46
N TYR A 98 3.01 4.25 -10.22
CA TYR A 98 2.07 4.71 -11.23
C TYR A 98 1.51 6.08 -10.83
N PRO A 99 2.13 7.18 -11.29
CA PRO A 99 1.69 8.54 -10.97
C PRO A 99 0.42 8.92 -11.74
N ILE A 100 -0.23 9.98 -11.26
CA ILE A 100 -1.33 10.62 -11.99
C ILE A 100 -0.79 11.26 -13.29
N PRO A 101 -1.61 11.38 -14.35
CA PRO A 101 -1.22 12.07 -15.58
C PRO A 101 -0.76 13.49 -15.30
N GLN A 102 0.31 13.92 -15.95
CA GLN A 102 0.92 15.23 -15.69
C GLN A 102 -0.03 16.40 -15.99
N ASN A 103 -0.95 16.23 -16.94
CA ASN A 103 -2.00 17.20 -17.27
C ASN A 103 -3.11 17.31 -16.21
N GLU A 104 -3.18 16.37 -15.27
CA GLU A 104 -4.07 16.45 -14.09
C GLU A 104 -3.36 17.01 -12.85
N VAL A 105 -2.08 17.38 -12.96
CA VAL A 105 -1.35 18.01 -11.87
C VAL A 105 -1.68 19.52 -11.87
N HIS A 106 -2.29 19.99 -10.79
CA HIS A 106 -2.68 21.39 -10.64
C HIS A 106 -1.78 22.14 -9.65
N PHE A 107 -1.67 23.46 -9.81
CA PHE A 107 -0.96 24.32 -8.87
C PHE A 107 -1.55 24.17 -7.46
N ASN A 108 -0.69 23.99 -6.46
CA ASN A 108 -1.04 23.71 -5.05
C ASN A 108 -1.80 22.40 -4.79
N GLN A 109 -1.82 21.46 -5.74
CA GLN A 109 -2.38 20.14 -5.48
C GLN A 109 -1.58 19.40 -4.41
N LYS A 110 -2.28 18.88 -3.40
CA LYS A 110 -1.69 18.03 -2.36
C LYS A 110 -1.62 16.57 -2.82
N PRO A 111 -0.63 15.79 -2.38
CA PRO A 111 -0.58 14.36 -2.66
C PRO A 111 -1.82 13.63 -2.11
N ASP A 112 -2.41 12.76 -2.93
CA ASP A 112 -3.50 11.85 -2.55
C ASP A 112 -3.19 10.45 -3.10
N PHE A 113 -2.73 9.54 -2.24
CA PHE A 113 -2.40 8.15 -2.60
C PHE A 113 -3.63 7.25 -2.75
N HIS A 114 -4.80 7.71 -2.31
CA HIS A 114 -6.06 6.97 -2.44
C HIS A 114 -6.84 7.37 -3.71
N ARG A 115 -6.16 7.86 -4.75
CA ARG A 115 -6.73 7.98 -6.10
C ARG A 115 -6.68 6.61 -6.81
N LEU A 116 -7.58 5.72 -6.38
CA LEU A 116 -7.65 4.32 -6.79
C LEU A 116 -7.77 4.15 -8.31
N GLU A 117 -8.32 5.15 -9.00
CA GLU A 117 -8.49 5.18 -10.46
C GLU A 117 -7.16 5.15 -11.25
N TYR A 118 -6.01 5.49 -10.63
CA TYR A 118 -4.69 5.41 -11.29
C TYR A 118 -3.95 4.11 -11.07
N PHE A 119 -4.46 3.23 -10.20
CA PHE A 119 -3.80 1.96 -9.94
C PHE A 119 -3.82 1.13 -11.23
N LYS A 120 -2.74 0.42 -11.50
CA LYS A 120 -2.59 -0.34 -12.75
C LYS A 120 -2.92 -1.80 -12.55
N LYS A 121 -3.24 -2.47 -13.67
CA LYS A 121 -3.54 -3.92 -13.70
C LYS A 121 -2.44 -4.69 -12.99
N PHE A 122 -2.86 -5.57 -12.12
CA PHE A 122 -2.01 -6.46 -11.34
C PHE A 122 -2.60 -7.86 -11.35
N SER A 123 -1.74 -8.87 -11.37
CA SER A 123 -2.18 -10.25 -11.28
C SER A 123 -1.14 -11.06 -10.52
N PHE A 124 -1.55 -11.70 -9.44
CA PHE A 124 -0.70 -12.66 -8.73
C PHE A 124 -0.28 -13.83 -9.62
N LYS A 125 -1.08 -14.19 -10.64
CA LYS A 125 -0.70 -15.23 -11.60
C LYS A 125 0.54 -14.87 -12.40
N GLN A 126 0.73 -13.58 -12.71
CA GLN A 126 1.96 -13.13 -13.38
C GLN A 126 3.21 -13.32 -12.51
N LEU A 127 3.04 -13.40 -11.18
CA LEU A 127 4.15 -13.59 -10.23
C LEU A 127 4.31 -15.06 -9.80
N MET A 128 3.19 -15.78 -9.64
CA MET A 128 3.13 -17.10 -9.01
C MET A 128 2.81 -18.24 -10.00
N GLY A 129 2.52 -17.92 -11.26
CA GLY A 129 2.10 -18.86 -12.30
C GLY A 129 0.58 -18.92 -12.51
N GLU A 130 0.17 -19.41 -13.69
CA GLU A 130 -1.24 -19.41 -14.13
C GLU A 130 -2.17 -20.29 -13.27
N ASP A 131 -1.61 -21.34 -12.68
CA ASP A 131 -2.31 -22.28 -11.79
C ASP A 131 -2.55 -21.71 -10.39
N TRP A 132 -1.95 -20.54 -10.08
CA TRP A 132 -2.16 -19.89 -8.80
C TRP A 132 -3.62 -19.50 -8.63
N LYS A 133 -4.18 -19.88 -7.47
CA LYS A 133 -5.53 -19.53 -7.04
C LYS A 133 -5.42 -18.81 -5.70
N GLN A 134 -6.10 -17.67 -5.60
CA GLN A 134 -6.16 -16.94 -4.34
C GLN A 134 -6.86 -17.80 -3.30
N MET A 135 -6.23 -17.94 -2.13
CA MET A 135 -6.85 -18.58 -0.98
C MET A 135 -7.98 -17.70 -0.45
N LYS A 136 -9.04 -18.31 0.06
CA LYS A 136 -10.14 -17.57 0.70
C LYS A 136 -9.58 -16.77 1.88
N SER A 137 -9.96 -15.50 1.97
CA SER A 137 -9.70 -14.70 3.16
C SER A 137 -10.97 -14.55 3.98
N ASP A 138 -10.92 -15.05 5.21
CA ASP A 138 -11.91 -14.85 6.27
C ASP A 138 -11.87 -13.43 6.86
N LEU A 139 -10.73 -12.76 6.79
CA LEU A 139 -10.54 -11.44 7.38
C LEU A 139 -11.35 -10.34 6.69
N TRP A 140 -11.69 -10.51 5.40
CA TRP A 140 -12.49 -9.57 4.62
C TRP A 140 -14.00 -9.77 4.75
N GLU A 141 -14.46 -10.91 5.26
CA GLU A 141 -15.90 -11.20 5.37
C GLU A 141 -16.61 -10.24 6.32
N SER A 142 -15.97 -9.88 7.44
CA SER A 142 -16.50 -8.89 8.39
C SER A 142 -16.42 -7.45 7.90
N CYS A 143 -15.79 -7.22 6.75
CA CYS A 143 -15.55 -5.90 6.18
C CYS A 143 -16.61 -5.53 5.12
N VAL A 144 -17.36 -6.52 4.65
CA VAL A 144 -18.56 -6.33 3.81
C VAL A 144 -19.71 -5.97 4.76
N ARG A 145 -20.29 -4.78 4.58
CA ARG A 145 -21.58 -4.42 5.18
C ARG A 145 -22.69 -4.66 4.18
#